data_AF-A0A1H6G0X4-F1
#
_entry.id   AF-A0A1H6G0X4-F1
#
_cell.length_a   1.000
_cell.length_b   1.000
_cell.length_c   1.000
_cell.angle_alpha   90.00
_cell.angle_beta   90.00
_cell.angle_gamma   90.00
#
_symmetry.space_group_name_H-M   'P 1'
#
loop_
_entity.id
_entity.type
_entity.pdbx_description
1 polymer ?
#
loop_
_entity_poly.entity_id
_entity_poly.type
_entity_poly.pdbx_seq_one_letter_code
_entity_poly.pdbx_strand_id
1 'polypeptide(L)' 'MKVAAYHSIKPGTRVHHNDNKCTEGNNIESYNRRSGTGGHPLCDHCKRL' A
#
# COMPACT_ATOMS: atom_id res chain seq x y z
N MET A 1 6.79 -10.62 0.21
CA MET A 1 6.11 -11.53 -0.72
C MET A 1 4.98 -10.75 -1.34
N LYS A 2 4.79 -10.90 -2.65
CA LYS A 2 3.75 -10.15 -3.34
C LYS A 2 2.36 -10.56 -2.86
N VAL A 3 1.50 -9.56 -2.68
CA VAL A 3 0.11 -9.67 -2.24
C VAL A 3 -0.77 -8.83 -3.16
N ALA A 4 -2.08 -9.04 -3.07
CA ALA A 4 -3.06 -8.21 -3.77
C ALA A 4 -2.84 -6.73 -3.44
N ALA A 5 -3.00 -5.85 -4.43
CA ALA A 5 -2.80 -4.42 -4.24
C ALA A 5 -3.73 -3.86 -3.15
N TYR A 6 -3.21 -2.96 -2.33
CA TYR A 6 -3.98 -2.22 -1.34
C TYR A 6 -3.41 -0.81 -1.17
N HIS A 7 -4.24 0.12 -0.70
CA HIS A 7 -3.84 1.48 -0.38
C HIS A 7 -4.49 1.93 0.93
N SER A 8 -4.03 3.06 1.45
CA SER A 8 -4.66 3.73 2.58
C SER A 8 -5.72 4.72 2.09
N ILE A 9 -6.82 4.87 2.82
CA ILE A 9 -7.81 5.94 2.57
C ILE A 9 -7.49 7.23 3.31
N LYS A 10 -6.42 7.25 4.12
CA LYS A 10 -6.03 8.46 4.85
C LYS A 10 -5.69 9.59 3.86
N PRO A 11 -6.23 10.80 4.06
CA PRO A 11 -5.80 11.97 3.30
C PRO A 11 -4.28 12.14 3.34
N GLY A 12 -3.68 12.49 2.20
CA GLY A 12 -2.23 12.67 2.08
C GLY A 12 -1.45 11.41 1.69
N THR A 13 -2.07 10.23 1.72
CA THR A 13 -1.47 9.01 1.13
C THR A 13 -1.63 9.03 -0.39
N ARG A 14 -0.57 8.65 -1.12
CA ARG A 14 -0.50 8.81 -2.58
C ARG A 14 0.13 7.59 -3.28
N VAL A 15 0.14 6.43 -2.62
CA VAL A 15 0.73 5.20 -3.15
C VAL A 15 -0.15 4.00 -2.83
N HIS A 16 -0.02 2.94 -3.63
CA HIS A 16 -0.48 1.61 -3.27
C HIS A 16 0.70 0.69 -2.94
N HIS A 17 0.40 -0.40 -2.24
CA HIS A 17 1.33 -1.42 -1.82
C HIS A 17 0.88 -2.76 -2.38
N ASN A 18 1.85 -3.63 -2.68
CA ASN A 18 1.61 -4.98 -3.18
C ASN A 18 2.59 -6.00 -2.59
N ASP A 19 3.25 -5.68 -1.48
CA ASP A 19 4.22 -6.55 -0.84
C ASP A 19 4.05 -6.55 0.69
N ASN A 20 3.85 -7.72 1.29
CA ASN A 20 3.70 -7.86 2.74
C ASN A 20 5.01 -7.66 3.53
N LYS A 21 6.15 -7.48 2.86
CA LYS A 21 7.41 -7.04 3.47
C LYS A 21 7.54 -5.52 3.52
N CYS A 22 6.63 -4.77 2.89
CA CYS A 22 6.67 -3.31 2.90
C CYS A 22 6.27 -2.77 4.27
N THR A 23 7.24 -2.23 5.01
CA THR A 23 7.01 -1.66 6.36
C THR A 23 6.03 -0.50 6.35
N GLU A 24 6.07 0.36 5.32
CA GLU A 24 5.12 1.46 5.14
C GLU A 24 3.69 0.94 4.96
N GLY A 25 3.49 -0.03 4.07
CA GLY A 25 2.18 -0.64 3.82
C GLY A 25 1.66 -1.45 5.01
N ASN A 26 2.55 -2.01 5.82
CA ASN A 26 2.21 -2.74 7.04
C ASN A 26 1.81 -1.82 8.20
N ASN A 27 2.23 -0.54 8.17
CA ASN A 27 1.82 0.47 9.15
C ASN A 27 0.43 1.07 8.88
N ILE A 28 -0.21 0.73 7.76
CA ILE A 28 -1.59 1.17 7.48
C ILE A 28 -2.54 0.42 8.40
N GLU A 29 -3.27 1.16 9.25
CA GLU A 29 -4.26 0.56 10.14
C GLU A 29 -5.36 -0.15 9.32
N SER A 30 -5.83 -1.30 9.78
CA SER A 30 -6.75 -2.16 9.01
C SER A 30 -8.02 -1.43 8.55
N TYR A 31 -8.56 -0.53 9.38
CA TYR A 31 -9.74 0.28 9.04
C TYR A 31 -9.47 1.32 7.92
N ASN A 32 -8.22 1.75 7.77
CA ASN A 32 -7.77 2.65 6.71
C ASN A 32 -7.35 1.91 5.43
N ARG A 33 -7.13 0.60 5.49
CA ARG A 33 -6.73 -0.19 4.32
C ARG A 33 -7.94 -0.43 3.40
N ARG A 34 -7.74 -0.25 2.09
CA ARG A 34 -8.68 -0.66 1.04
C ARG A 34 -7.97 -1.47 -0.01
N SER A 35 -8.67 -2.47 -0.54
CA SER A 35 -8.18 -3.29 -1.64
C SER A 35 -8.10 -2.47 -2.94
N GLY A 36 -7.20 -2.88 -3.82
CA GLY A 36 -6.93 -2.21 -5.09
C GLY A 36 -5.90 -1.08 -4.98
N THR A 37 -5.60 -0.47 -6.12
CA THR A 37 -4.56 0.56 -6.24
C THR A 37 -5.03 1.97 -5.85
N GLY A 38 -6.34 2.21 -5.82
CA GLY A 38 -6.90 3.55 -5.61
C GLY A 38 -6.51 4.56 -6.71
N GLY A 39 -6.01 4.08 -7.86
CA GLY A 39 -5.41 4.94 -8.89
C GLY A 39 -4.05 5.53 -8.51
N HIS A 40 -3.47 5.11 -7.37
CA HIS A 40 -2.19 5.60 -6.90
C HIS A 40 -1.02 4.85 -7.56
N PRO A 41 0.14 5.50 -7.75
CA PRO A 41 1.37 4.81 -8.16
C PRO A 41 1.82 3.77 -7.13
N LEU A 42 2.65 2.82 -7.57
CA LEU A 42 3.24 1.84 -6.67
C LEU A 42 4.23 2.51 -5.72
N CYS A 43 4.17 2.17 -4.44
CA CYS A 43 5.11 2.59 -3.40
C CYS A 43 6.56 2.25 -3.79
N ASP A 44 7.49 3.21 -3.62
CA ASP A 44 8.88 3.04 -4.02
C ASP A 44 9.62 1.94 -3.24
N HIS A 45 9.19 1.65 -2.01
CA HIS A 45 9.71 0.51 -1.26
C HIS A 45 9.18 -0.81 -1.84
N CYS A 46 7.89 -0.89 -2.20
CA CYS A 46 7.33 -2.08 -2.85
C CYS A 46 7.96 -2.38 -4.23
N LYS A 47 8.47 -1.36 -4.94
CA LYS A 47 9.24 -1.53 -6.19
C LYS A 47 10.59 -2.22 -5.98
N ARG A 48 11.17 -2.12 -4.78
CA ARG A 48 12.50 -2.65 -4.43
C ARG A 48 12.47 -4.01 -3.73
N LEU A 49 11.29 -4.43 -3.28
CA LEU A 49 11.02 -5.72 -2.63
C LEU A 49 10.51 -6.74 -3.65
#